data_AF-A0A8E1WII8-F1
#
_entry.id   AF-A0A8E1WII8-F1
#
_cell.length_a   1.000
_cell.length_b   1.000
_cell.length_c   1.000
_cell.angle_alpha   90.00
_cell.angle_beta   90.00
_cell.angle_gamma   90.00
#
_symmetry.space_group_name_H-M   'P 1'
#
loop_
_entity.id
_entity.type
_entity.pdbx_description
1 polymer ?
#
loop_
_entity_poly.entity_id
_entity_poly.type
_entity_poly.pdbx_seq_one_letter_code
_entity_poly.pdbx_strand_id
1 'polypeptide(L)'
;MRKQIKCKRIIDGKTYNTETATQIEGRWEDDQHFTYGNFLFQTRFGAFFQYTELDGAAEDDYERITPLAPDDARKWLEENYSWDPDLIERVFGEMPEAGSGEIKFTLRMPESLKVRLAAKAEANKQSLNAWMIRCLEGCAGEGDRS
;
A
#
# COMPACT_ATOMS: atom_id res chain seq x y z
N MET A 1 -2.78 2.42 27.71
CA MET A 1 -1.90 3.29 26.88
C MET A 1 -1.46 2.46 25.69
N ARG A 2 -1.59 2.96 24.45
CA ARG A 2 -1.03 2.27 23.27
C ARG A 2 0.50 2.30 23.38
N LYS A 3 1.17 1.13 23.41
CA LYS A 3 2.65 1.03 23.39
C LYS A 3 3.14 1.71 22.11
N GLN A 4 4.05 2.68 22.23
CA GLN A 4 4.61 3.36 21.06
C GLN A 4 5.65 2.44 20.41
N ILE A 5 5.37 1.96 19.19
CA ILE A 5 6.28 1.09 18.43
C ILE A 5 7.41 1.93 17.85
N LYS A 6 8.66 1.63 18.22
CA LYS A 6 9.85 2.34 17.74
C LYS A 6 10.84 1.35 17.11
N CYS A 7 10.69 1.15 15.81
CA CYS A 7 11.56 0.27 15.03
C CYS A 7 11.98 0.94 13.73
N LYS A 8 13.27 0.82 13.43
CA LYS A 8 13.87 1.28 12.18
C LYS A 8 14.81 0.22 11.62
N ARG A 9 14.67 -0.09 10.33
CA ARG A 9 15.52 -1.04 9.60
C ARG A 9 15.85 -0.51 8.21
N ILE A 10 16.99 -0.94 7.67
CA ILE A 10 17.36 -0.75 6.27
C ILE A 10 17.28 -2.12 5.61
N ILE A 11 16.44 -2.24 4.58
CA ILE A 11 16.19 -3.48 3.85
C ILE A 11 16.27 -3.14 2.36
N ASP A 12 17.12 -3.84 1.61
CA ASP A 12 17.39 -3.60 0.19
C ASP A 12 17.72 -2.13 -0.14
N GLY A 13 18.52 -1.49 0.73
CA GLY A 13 18.90 -0.08 0.59
C GLY A 13 17.78 0.93 0.87
N LYS A 14 16.60 0.48 1.30
CA LYS A 14 15.45 1.34 1.65
C LYS A 14 15.25 1.39 3.15
N THR A 15 14.92 2.58 3.67
CA THR A 15 14.65 2.78 5.09
C THR A 15 13.17 2.57 5.40
N TYR A 16 12.90 1.74 6.40
CA TYR A 16 11.59 1.53 7.01
C TYR A 16 11.66 1.98 8.46
N ASN A 17 10.74 2.86 8.88
CA ASN A 17 10.79 3.50 10.19
C ASN A 17 9.37 3.75 10.71
N THR A 18 8.98 3.08 11.79
CA THR A 18 7.66 3.20 12.42
C THR A 18 7.40 4.59 13.00
N GLU A 19 8.45 5.36 13.34
CA GLU A 19 8.29 6.71 13.90
C GLU A 19 7.89 7.76 12.85
N THR A 20 8.24 7.51 11.59
CA THR A 20 7.93 8.43 10.46
C THR A 20 6.86 7.89 9.52
N ALA A 21 6.50 6.62 9.69
CA ALA A 21 5.44 5.98 8.94
C ALA A 21 4.10 6.19 9.64
N THR A 22 3.04 6.19 8.86
CA THR A 22 1.68 6.14 9.37
C THR A 22 1.36 4.69 9.72
N GLN A 23 1.01 4.41 10.98
CA GLN A 23 0.38 3.14 11.34
C GLN A 23 -1.01 3.12 10.71
N ILE A 24 -1.27 2.12 9.86
CA ILE A 24 -2.59 1.94 9.24
C ILE A 24 -3.50 1.29 10.26
N GLU A 25 -3.15 0.08 10.70
CA GLU A 25 -3.89 -0.67 11.70
C GLU A 25 -3.03 -1.81 12.27
N GLY A 26 -3.44 -2.37 13.40
CA GLY A 26 -2.82 -3.55 14.00
C GLY A 26 -3.21 -3.74 15.46
N ARG A 27 -2.80 -4.87 16.03
CA ARG A 27 -3.12 -5.19 17.42
C ARG A 27 -1.98 -5.87 18.15
N TRP A 28 -2.00 -5.66 19.46
CA TRP A 28 -1.30 -6.50 20.42
C TRP A 28 -2.24 -7.65 20.80
N GLU A 29 -1.70 -8.85 20.85
CA GLU A 29 -2.32 -10.04 21.42
C GLU A 29 -1.49 -10.43 22.62
N ASP A 30 -2.08 -10.34 23.81
CA ASP A 30 -1.45 -10.78 25.04
C ASP A 30 -1.94 -12.20 25.37
N ASP A 31 -1.02 -13.16 25.37
CA ASP A 31 -1.20 -14.45 26.02
C ASP A 31 -0.73 -14.31 27.49
N GLN A 32 -1.06 -15.30 28.33
CA GLN A 32 -0.50 -15.43 29.68
C GLN A 32 1.04 -15.53 29.70
N HIS A 33 1.67 -15.90 28.59
CA HIS A 33 3.11 -16.18 28.52
C HIS A 33 3.90 -15.21 27.63
N PHE A 34 3.29 -14.66 26.59
CA PHE A 34 3.96 -13.79 25.63
C PHE A 34 3.01 -12.73 25.09
N THR A 35 3.58 -11.64 24.60
CA THR A 35 2.88 -10.59 23.87
C THR A 35 3.30 -10.67 22.41
N TYR A 36 2.32 -10.74 21.52
CA TYR A 36 2.52 -10.70 20.07
C TYR A 36 1.95 -9.41 19.48
N GLY A 37 2.76 -8.68 18.72
CA GLY A 37 2.36 -7.48 17.99
C GLY A 37 2.33 -7.74 16.50
N ASN A 38 1.27 -7.30 15.82
CA ASN A 38 1.19 -7.36 14.36
C ASN A 38 0.53 -6.08 13.81
N PHE A 39 1.29 -5.30 13.04
CA PHE A 39 0.90 -3.97 12.61
C PHE A 39 1.30 -3.69 11.17
N LEU A 40 0.41 -3.03 10.43
CA LEU A 40 0.67 -2.56 9.08
C LEU A 40 0.98 -1.06 9.09
N PHE A 41 2.06 -0.69 8.42
CA PHE A 41 2.52 0.69 8.28
C PHE A 41 2.64 1.10 6.81
N GLN A 42 2.42 2.40 6.57
CA GLN A 42 2.72 3.05 5.31
C GLN A 42 3.75 4.16 5.52
N THR A 43 4.87 4.09 4.81
CA THR A 43 5.83 5.20 4.79
C THR A 43 5.20 6.45 4.18
N ARG A 44 5.76 7.64 4.48
CA ARG A 44 5.38 8.90 3.79
C ARG A 44 5.48 8.86 2.26
N PHE A 45 6.25 7.90 1.73
CA PHE A 45 6.39 7.67 0.31
C PHE A 45 5.54 6.49 -0.17
N GLY A 46 4.51 6.06 0.55
CA GLY A 46 3.53 5.07 0.09
C GLY A 46 4.03 3.62 0.01
N ALA A 47 5.28 3.33 0.40
CA ALA A 47 5.72 1.94 0.57
C ALA A 47 5.11 1.36 1.84
N PHE A 48 4.64 0.11 1.78
CA PHE A 48 4.05 -0.60 2.91
C PHE A 48 5.07 -1.52 3.57
N PHE A 49 4.89 -1.75 4.87
CA PHE A 49 5.62 -2.76 5.60
C PHE A 49 4.83 -3.23 6.82
N GLN A 50 5.01 -4.49 7.16
CA GLN A 50 4.50 -5.10 8.38
C GLN A 50 5.56 -4.99 9.47
N TYR A 51 5.12 -4.68 10.67
CA TYR A 51 5.89 -4.80 11.90
C TYR A 51 5.33 -5.96 12.72
N THR A 52 6.19 -6.89 13.12
CA THR A 52 5.84 -7.96 14.05
C THR A 52 6.81 -8.00 15.23
N GLU A 53 6.28 -8.23 16.42
CA GLU A 53 7.04 -8.38 17.66
C GLU A 53 6.52 -9.58 18.42
N LEU A 54 7.42 -10.39 18.96
CA LEU A 54 7.11 -11.41 19.96
C LEU A 54 8.02 -11.14 21.16
N ASP A 55 7.41 -10.99 22.34
CA ASP A 55 8.10 -10.67 23.60
C ASP A 55 7.60 -11.61 24.70
N GLY A 56 8.50 -12.14 25.53
CA GLY A 56 8.16 -13.08 26.62
C GLY A 56 8.25 -14.56 26.27
N ALA A 57 8.63 -14.91 25.03
CA ALA A 57 8.88 -16.26 24.55
C ALA A 57 10.37 -16.71 24.68
N ALA A 58 11.19 -15.96 25.42
CA ALA A 58 12.60 -16.27 25.69
C ALA A 58 13.47 -16.29 24.42
N GLU A 59 14.02 -17.43 24.02
CA GLU A 59 14.83 -17.55 22.79
C GLU A 59 13.98 -17.30 21.52
N ASP A 60 12.66 -17.45 21.67
CA ASP A 60 11.55 -17.05 20.77
C ASP A 60 11.50 -15.57 20.37
N ASP A 61 12.02 -14.66 21.21
CA ASP A 61 11.71 -13.24 21.12
C ASP A 61 12.27 -12.58 19.85
N TYR A 62 11.46 -11.77 19.18
CA TYR A 62 11.89 -11.06 17.98
C TYR A 62 11.18 -9.74 17.74
N GLU A 63 11.84 -8.87 16.97
CA GLU A 63 11.29 -7.66 16.38
C GLU A 63 11.64 -7.63 14.88
N ARG A 64 10.62 -7.60 14.01
CA ARG A 64 10.81 -7.73 12.55
C ARG A 64 10.04 -6.66 11.78
N ILE A 65 10.70 -6.12 10.76
CA ILE A 65 10.07 -5.35 9.68
C ILE A 65 10.12 -6.18 8.40
N THR A 66 8.96 -6.38 7.78
CA THR A 66 8.82 -7.06 6.49
C THR A 66 8.23 -6.08 5.47
N PRO A 67 8.99 -5.65 4.45
CA PRO A 67 8.43 -4.87 3.35
C PRO A 67 7.31 -5.63 2.64
N LEU A 68 6.22 -4.93 2.31
CA LEU A 68 5.10 -5.51 1.58
C LEU A 68 4.87 -4.80 0.25
N ALA A 69 4.52 -5.56 -0.78
CA ALA A 69 3.92 -4.99 -1.98
C ALA A 69 2.50 -4.45 -1.65
N PRO A 70 1.97 -3.50 -2.44
CA PRO A 70 0.63 -2.96 -2.20
C PRO A 70 -0.47 -4.04 -2.12
N ASP A 71 -0.42 -5.06 -3.00
CA ASP A 71 -1.40 -6.15 -2.96
C ASP A 71 -1.29 -7.00 -1.71
N ASP A 72 -0.07 -7.23 -1.19
CA ASP A 72 0.13 -8.01 0.04
C ASP A 72 -0.33 -7.21 1.28
N ALA A 73 -0.12 -5.90 1.28
CA ALA A 73 -0.64 -5.01 2.31
C ALA A 73 -2.18 -4.96 2.28
N ARG A 74 -2.80 -4.97 1.10
CA ARG A 74 -4.26 -5.06 0.96
C ARG A 74 -4.78 -6.39 1.49
N LYS A 75 -4.19 -7.50 1.06
CA LYS A 75 -4.55 -8.85 1.57
C LYS A 75 -4.44 -8.92 3.09
N TRP A 76 -3.39 -8.35 3.66
CA TRP A 76 -3.23 -8.31 5.12
C TRP A 76 -4.40 -7.61 5.81
N LEU A 77 -4.89 -6.48 5.26
CA LEU A 77 -6.08 -5.81 5.80
C LEU A 77 -7.35 -6.62 5.55
N GLU A 78 -7.53 -7.23 4.38
CA GLU A 78 -8.69 -8.09 4.11
C GLU A 78 -8.75 -9.28 5.09
N GLU A 79 -7.60 -9.92 5.37
CA GLU A 79 -7.49 -11.06 6.28
C GLU A 79 -7.77 -10.69 7.74
N ASN A 80 -7.36 -9.49 8.18
CA ASN A 80 -7.43 -9.08 9.60
C ASN A 80 -8.59 -8.12 9.91
N TYR A 81 -9.06 -7.37 8.92
CA TYR A 81 -9.95 -6.22 9.03
C TYR A 81 -10.97 -6.14 7.88
N SER A 82 -11.33 -7.26 7.22
CA SER A 82 -12.38 -7.30 6.17
C SER A 82 -13.74 -6.74 6.61
N TRP A 83 -14.00 -6.70 7.92
CA TRP A 83 -15.21 -6.12 8.51
C TRP A 83 -15.20 -4.57 8.51
N ASP A 84 -14.08 -3.93 8.21
CA ASP A 84 -13.92 -2.47 8.08
C ASP A 84 -13.59 -2.08 6.63
N PRO A 85 -14.58 -2.06 5.74
CA PRO A 85 -14.37 -1.69 4.34
C PRO A 85 -13.87 -0.24 4.19
N ASP A 86 -14.33 0.68 5.04
CA ASP A 86 -13.92 2.08 5.01
C ASP A 86 -12.40 2.23 5.24
N LEU A 87 -11.82 1.42 6.14
CA LEU A 87 -10.37 1.37 6.33
C LEU A 87 -9.63 0.94 5.06
N ILE A 88 -10.08 -0.16 4.44
CA ILE A 88 -9.45 -0.71 3.24
C ILE A 88 -9.55 0.29 2.09
N GLU A 89 -10.73 0.85 1.88
CA GLU A 89 -11.00 1.80 0.80
C GLU A 89 -10.32 3.15 1.03
N ARG A 90 -10.13 3.57 2.27
CA ARG A 90 -9.31 4.76 2.54
C ARG A 90 -7.85 4.59 2.12
N VAL A 91 -7.30 3.37 2.20
CA VAL A 91 -5.90 3.08 1.88
C VAL A 91 -5.70 2.78 0.40
N PHE A 92 -6.60 1.99 -0.20
CA PHE A 92 -6.46 1.49 -1.58
C PHE A 92 -7.47 2.11 -2.57
N GLY A 93 -8.48 2.81 -2.07
CA GLY A 93 -9.66 3.33 -2.79
C GLY A 93 -10.81 2.35 -2.84
N GLU A 94 -11.93 2.78 -3.44
CA GLU A 94 -13.10 1.92 -3.65
C GLU A 94 -12.72 0.58 -4.25
N MET A 95 -13.25 -0.49 -3.66
CA MET A 95 -13.03 -1.83 -4.15
C MET A 95 -14.05 -2.17 -5.24
N PRO A 96 -13.61 -2.80 -6.34
CA PRO A 96 -14.53 -3.26 -7.37
C PRO A 96 -15.56 -4.23 -6.78
N GLU A 97 -16.81 -4.13 -7.24
CA GLU A 97 -17.81 -5.14 -6.91
C GLU A 97 -17.35 -6.51 -7.44
N ALA A 98 -17.60 -7.56 -6.66
CA ALA A 98 -17.15 -8.90 -6.99
C ALA A 98 -17.64 -9.33 -8.39
N GLY A 99 -16.68 -9.66 -9.27
CA GLY A 99 -16.95 -10.03 -10.66
C GLY A 99 -16.79 -8.89 -11.68
N SER A 100 -16.50 -7.67 -11.25
CA SER A 100 -16.10 -6.60 -12.17
C SER A 100 -14.63 -6.74 -12.60
N GLY A 101 -14.33 -6.37 -13.86
CA GLY A 101 -13.00 -6.51 -14.46
C GLY A 101 -12.10 -5.28 -14.33
N GLU A 102 -12.52 -4.26 -13.57
CA GLU A 102 -11.76 -3.03 -13.42
C GLU A 102 -10.59 -3.21 -12.47
N ILE A 103 -9.39 -2.82 -12.93
CA ILE A 103 -8.18 -2.80 -12.11
C ILE A 103 -7.72 -1.36 -11.91
N LYS A 104 -7.48 -1.00 -10.65
CA LYS A 104 -7.00 0.33 -10.29
C LYS A 104 -5.48 0.38 -10.32
N PHE A 105 -4.92 1.37 -11.02
CA PHE A 105 -3.49 1.63 -11.08
C PHE A 105 -3.18 3.05 -10.61
N THR A 106 -2.30 3.19 -9.60
CA THR A 106 -1.88 4.50 -9.08
C THR A 106 -0.50 4.88 -9.62
N LEU A 107 -0.42 5.98 -10.35
CA LEU A 107 0.82 6.49 -10.94
C LEU A 107 1.28 7.76 -10.22
N ARG A 108 2.53 7.79 -9.77
CA ARG A 108 3.17 9.03 -9.29
C ARG A 108 3.85 9.75 -10.45
N MET A 109 3.53 11.03 -10.59
CA MET A 109 4.12 11.89 -11.62
C MET A 109 4.25 13.34 -11.14
N PRO A 110 5.18 14.11 -11.72
CA PRO A 110 5.26 15.55 -11.49
C PRO A 110 3.97 16.25 -11.90
N GLU A 111 3.57 17.29 -11.17
CA GLU A 111 2.38 18.10 -11.46
C GLU A 111 2.43 18.68 -12.89
N SER A 112 3.62 19.12 -13.32
CA SER A 112 3.83 19.63 -14.68
C SER A 112 3.53 18.61 -15.77
N LEU A 113 3.67 17.30 -15.50
CA LEU A 113 3.27 16.25 -16.44
C LEU A 113 1.76 16.09 -16.46
N LYS A 114 1.10 16.07 -15.29
CA LYS A 114 -0.37 15.98 -15.19
C LYS A 114 -1.04 17.13 -15.95
N VAL A 115 -0.56 18.37 -15.78
CA VAL A 115 -1.09 19.56 -16.47
C VAL A 115 -0.96 19.41 -17.99
N ARG A 116 0.21 18.98 -18.48
CA ARG A 116 0.41 18.76 -19.93
C ARG A 116 -0.48 17.65 -20.48
N LEU A 117 -0.70 16.56 -19.73
CA LEU A 117 -1.61 15.49 -20.13
C LEU A 117 -3.06 15.96 -20.18
N ALA A 118 -3.50 16.75 -19.19
CA ALA A 118 -4.84 17.33 -19.14
C ALA A 118 -5.10 18.27 -20.33
N ALA A 119 -4.14 19.16 -20.64
CA ALA A 119 -4.24 20.04 -21.81
C ALA A 119 -4.36 19.26 -23.13
N LYS A 120 -3.62 18.14 -23.26
CA LYS A 120 -3.76 17.26 -24.44
C LYS A 120 -5.11 16.54 -24.47
N ALA A 121 -5.65 16.12 -23.32
CA ALA A 121 -6.96 15.46 -23.24
C ALA A 121 -8.07 16.42 -23.69
N GLU A 122 -8.03 17.66 -23.18
CA GLU A 122 -8.98 18.72 -23.53
C GLU A 122 -8.93 19.07 -25.02
N ALA A 123 -7.73 19.19 -25.60
CA ALA A 123 -7.56 19.39 -27.04
C ALA A 123 -8.16 18.25 -27.88
N ASN A 124 -8.27 17.04 -27.33
CA ASN A 124 -8.91 15.87 -27.95
C ASN A 124 -10.39 15.71 -27.55
N LYS A 125 -10.96 16.62 -26.75
CA LYS A 125 -12.33 16.53 -26.18
C LYS A 125 -12.58 15.24 -25.40
N GLN A 126 -11.56 14.74 -24.71
CA GLN A 126 -11.64 13.54 -23.89
C GLN A 126 -11.40 13.87 -22.41
N SER A 127 -11.93 13.03 -21.52
CA SER A 127 -11.49 13.07 -20.13
C SER A 127 -10.02 12.66 -20.03
N LEU A 128 -9.31 13.12 -19.00
CA LEU A 128 -7.92 12.73 -18.77
C LEU A 128 -7.77 11.19 -18.69
N ASN A 129 -8.71 10.50 -18.03
CA ASN A 129 -8.69 9.05 -17.92
C ASN A 129 -8.83 8.38 -19.29
N ALA A 130 -9.85 8.75 -20.08
CA ALA A 130 -10.07 8.19 -21.41
C ALA A 130 -8.88 8.45 -22.34
N TRP A 131 -8.26 9.63 -22.23
CA TRP A 131 -7.07 9.94 -23.02
C TRP A 131 -5.87 9.09 -22.59
N MET A 132 -5.62 8.96 -21.29
CA MET A 132 -4.52 8.13 -20.78
C MET A 132 -4.68 6.66 -21.18
N ILE A 133 -5.87 6.09 -21.08
CA ILE A 133 -6.12 4.70 -21.52
C ILE A 133 -5.80 4.54 -23.00
N ARG A 134 -6.32 5.42 -23.88
CA ARG A 134 -6.01 5.36 -25.32
C ARG A 134 -4.50 5.45 -25.60
N CYS A 135 -3.78 6.34 -24.89
CA CYS A 135 -2.32 6.41 -25.00
C CYS A 135 -1.65 5.11 -24.59
N LEU A 136 -2.06 4.51 -23.46
CA LEU A 136 -1.50 3.28 -22.94
C LEU A 136 -1.76 2.09 -23.88
N GLU A 137 -2.99 1.99 -24.42
CA GLU A 137 -3.36 1.00 -25.43
C GLU A 137 -2.53 1.15 -26.71
N GLY A 138 -2.34 2.38 -27.19
CA GLY A 138 -1.49 2.68 -28.34
C GLY A 138 -0.05 2.22 -28.12
N CYS A 139 0.55 2.57 -26.98
CA CYS A 139 1.91 2.15 -26.64
C CYS A 139 2.04 0.63 -26.48
N ALA A 140 1.04 -0.04 -25.91
CA ALA A 140 1.05 -1.49 -25.73
C ALA A 140 0.86 -2.25 -27.05
N GLY A 141 0.08 -1.70 -27.99
CA GLY A 141 -0.20 -2.33 -29.28
C GLY A 141 0.88 -2.15 -30.35
N GLU A 142 1.76 -1.15 -30.24
CA GLU A 142 2.84 -0.91 -31.21
C GLU A 142 4.01 -1.90 -31.08
N GLY A 143 4.06 -2.72 -30.02
CA GLY A 143 5.10 -3.75 -29.81
C GLY A 143 4.91 -5.07 -30.56
N ASP A 144 3.71 -5.34 -31.10
CA ASP A 144 3.35 -6.61 -31.75
C ASP A 144 3.51 -6.61 -33.29
N ARG A 145 4.16 -5.59 -33.84
CA ARG A 145 4.53 -5.51 -35.27
C ARG A 145 6.05 -5.47 -35.42
N SER A 146 6.72 -6.56 -35.06
CA SER A 146 8.12 -6.84 -35.40
C SER A 146 8.24 -8.20 -36.06
#